data_AF-A0A9N8DKN4-F1
#
_entry.id   AF-A0A9N8DKN4-F1
#
_cell.length_a   1.000
_cell.length_b   1.000
_cell.length_c   1.000
_cell.angle_alpha   90.00
_cell.angle_beta   90.00
_cell.angle_gamma   90.00
#
_symmetry.space_group_name_H-M   'P 1'
#
loop_
_entity.id
_entity.type
_entity.pdbx_description
1 polymer ?
#
loop_
_entity_poly.entity_id
_entity_poly.type
_entity_poly.pdbx_seq_one_letter_code
_entity_poly.pdbx_strand_id
1 'polypeptide(L)'
;MLLTASNAFKEWLDVNSRYPYNELRKTRQTYKLKYVLLEDQTDREDPKTQYYLVKTRYLSSGILEQLIMEGNALPMTPDQTWLLDEMFVWGVRHSNEWYSEVLAELAWEVYEHEPVTRKEMCREAIKPLMRGALHQQGIGGDHIEVKALLLTEWEEWFDTECWSQHKHNLSGMTISSEQYIINRAAFTLHHGGYSYPMHLD
;
A
#
# COMPACT_ATOMS: atom_id res chain seq x y z
N MET A 1 -4.11 4.90 -42.75
CA MET A 1 -5.20 5.30 -41.83
C MET A 1 -4.53 5.74 -40.55
N LEU A 2 -4.52 7.03 -40.22
CA LEU A 2 -3.85 7.53 -39.01
C LEU A 2 -4.78 7.28 -37.81
N LEU A 3 -4.44 6.29 -36.98
CA LEU A 3 -5.08 6.11 -35.68
C LEU A 3 -4.74 7.34 -34.82
N THR A 4 -5.75 8.10 -34.42
CA THR A 4 -5.59 9.09 -33.35
C THR A 4 -5.18 8.36 -32.07
N ALA A 5 -4.29 8.92 -31.25
CA ALA A 5 -3.75 8.28 -30.03
C ALA A 5 -4.83 7.58 -29.16
N SER A 6 -6.02 8.19 -29.04
CA SER A 6 -7.15 7.63 -28.29
C SER A 6 -7.73 6.31 -28.85
N ASN A 7 -7.62 6.06 -30.16
CA ASN A 7 -8.06 4.80 -30.76
C ASN A 7 -7.04 3.68 -30.51
N ALA A 8 -5.74 4.00 -30.58
CA ALA A 8 -4.67 3.05 -30.29
C ALA A 8 -4.72 2.59 -28.83
N PHE A 9 -4.95 3.51 -27.88
CA PHE A 9 -5.08 3.15 -26.47
C PHE A 9 -6.31 2.26 -26.20
N LYS A 10 -7.43 2.53 -26.88
CA LYS A 10 -8.62 1.69 -26.77
C LYS A 10 -8.35 0.27 -27.25
N GLU A 11 -7.76 0.12 -28.44
CA GLU A 11 -7.38 -1.19 -28.99
C GLU A 11 -6.39 -1.91 -28.06
N TRP A 12 -5.43 -1.18 -27.49
CA TRP A 12 -4.49 -1.73 -26.52
C TRP A 12 -5.19 -2.25 -25.26
N LEU A 13 -6.18 -1.53 -24.72
CA LEU A 13 -6.96 -1.98 -23.56
C LEU A 13 -7.84 -3.20 -23.86
N ASP A 14 -8.42 -3.26 -25.06
CA ASP A 14 -9.21 -4.42 -25.48
C ASP A 14 -8.33 -5.70 -25.49
N VAL A 15 -7.05 -5.57 -25.89
CA VAL A 15 -6.05 -6.65 -25.83
C VAL A 15 -5.58 -6.91 -24.39
N ASN A 16 -5.39 -5.86 -23.59
CA ASN A 16 -4.86 -5.92 -22.23
C ASN A 16 -5.96 -5.87 -21.15
N SER A 17 -7.08 -6.57 -21.38
CA SER A 17 -8.27 -6.56 -20.50
C SER A 17 -8.11 -7.29 -19.15
N ARG A 18 -6.87 -7.41 -18.65
CA ARG A 18 -6.54 -7.94 -17.32
C ARG A 18 -6.54 -6.83 -16.27
N TYR A 19 -6.54 -7.23 -14.99
CA TYR A 19 -6.31 -6.29 -13.89
C TYR A 19 -4.95 -5.57 -14.05
N PRO A 20 -4.85 -4.27 -13.72
CA PRO A 20 -5.89 -3.33 -13.28
C PRO A 20 -6.65 -2.65 -14.43
N TYR A 21 -6.29 -2.93 -15.68
CA TYR A 21 -6.77 -2.22 -16.87
C TYR A 21 -8.27 -2.39 -17.16
N ASN A 22 -8.83 -3.54 -16.78
CA ASN A 22 -10.27 -3.80 -16.86
C ASN A 22 -11.12 -2.92 -15.93
N GLU A 23 -10.52 -2.29 -14.91
CA GLU A 23 -11.22 -1.38 -14.00
C GLU A 23 -11.22 0.08 -14.46
N LEU A 24 -10.49 0.39 -15.53
CA LEU A 24 -10.36 1.75 -16.04
C LEU A 24 -11.67 2.23 -16.65
N ARG A 25 -12.42 3.02 -15.88
CA ARG A 25 -13.70 3.58 -16.33
C ARG A 25 -13.49 4.65 -17.41
N LYS A 26 -14.03 4.39 -18.60
CA LYS A 26 -14.06 5.36 -19.69
C LYS A 26 -15.16 6.41 -19.47
N THR A 27 -14.81 7.68 -19.54
CA THR A 27 -15.78 8.78 -19.67
C THR A 27 -15.94 9.16 -21.14
N ARG A 28 -16.87 10.08 -21.45
CA ARG A 28 -17.08 10.58 -22.82
C ARG A 28 -15.83 11.24 -23.44
N GLN A 29 -14.86 11.66 -22.62
CA GLN A 29 -13.69 12.42 -23.07
C GLN A 29 -12.34 11.72 -22.81
N THR A 30 -12.21 10.96 -21.72
CA THR A 30 -10.96 10.26 -21.34
C THR A 30 -11.22 9.21 -20.26
N TYR A 31 -10.20 8.44 -19.85
CA TYR A 31 -10.26 7.52 -18.72
C TYR A 31 -10.24 8.28 -17.40
N LYS A 32 -11.12 7.93 -16.45
CA LYS A 32 -11.18 8.58 -15.14
C LYS A 32 -10.13 7.97 -14.20
N LEU A 33 -8.87 8.33 -14.43
CA LEU A 33 -7.78 8.01 -13.53
C LEU A 33 -7.44 9.23 -12.70
N LYS A 34 -7.36 9.10 -11.37
CA LYS A 34 -6.93 10.18 -10.49
C LYS A 34 -5.43 10.16 -10.25
N TYR A 35 -4.88 8.95 -10.13
CA TYR A 35 -3.48 8.71 -9.90
C TYR A 35 -2.93 7.63 -10.84
N VAL A 36 -1.63 7.71 -11.09
CA VAL A 36 -0.81 6.62 -11.62
C VAL A 36 0.45 6.49 -10.76
N LEU A 37 0.99 5.28 -10.66
CA LEU A 37 2.36 5.07 -10.17
C LEU A 37 3.29 5.10 -11.36
N LEU A 38 4.34 5.91 -11.29
CA LEU A 38 5.46 5.86 -12.22
C LEU A 38 6.57 5.02 -11.61
N GLU A 39 7.13 4.13 -12.40
CA GLU A 39 8.29 3.31 -12.01
C GLU A 39 9.59 4.03 -12.41
N ASP A 40 10.50 4.20 -11.46
CA ASP A 40 11.85 4.68 -11.69
C ASP A 40 12.69 3.55 -12.30
N GLN A 41 12.97 3.67 -13.59
CA GLN A 41 13.78 2.68 -14.31
C GLN A 41 15.30 2.82 -14.02
N THR A 42 15.72 3.85 -13.28
CA THR A 42 17.14 4.17 -13.09
C THR A 42 17.77 3.55 -11.85
N ASP A 43 16.98 3.24 -10.82
CA ASP A 43 17.49 2.72 -9.54
C ASP A 43 16.94 1.32 -9.24
N ARG A 44 17.63 0.29 -9.75
CA ARG A 44 17.26 -1.12 -9.58
C ARG A 44 17.73 -1.72 -8.25
N GLU A 45 18.49 -0.97 -7.45
CA GLU A 45 19.13 -1.52 -6.25
C GLU A 45 18.21 -1.49 -5.02
N ASP A 46 17.26 -0.55 -4.94
CA ASP A 46 16.24 -0.52 -3.89
C ASP A 46 14.81 -0.56 -4.48
N PRO A 47 14.12 -1.72 -4.41
CA PRO A 47 12.74 -1.85 -4.89
C PRO A 47 11.73 -0.97 -4.15
N LYS A 48 12.07 -0.43 -2.98
CA LYS A 48 11.15 0.40 -2.18
C LYS A 48 11.07 1.85 -2.66
N THR A 49 12.09 2.37 -3.33
CA THR A 49 12.14 3.76 -3.82
C THR A 49 11.77 3.91 -5.30
N GLN A 50 11.31 2.83 -5.93
CA GLN A 50 11.06 2.79 -7.36
C GLN A 50 9.74 3.41 -7.80
N TYR A 51 8.83 3.79 -6.90
CA TYR A 51 7.49 4.22 -7.30
C TYR A 51 7.16 5.65 -6.87
N TYR A 52 6.69 6.43 -7.83
CA TYR A 52 6.22 7.80 -7.60
C TYR A 52 4.75 7.94 -7.94
N LEU A 53 3.97 8.45 -6.99
CA LEU A 53 2.57 8.73 -7.24
C LEU A 53 2.38 10.06 -7.97
N VAL A 54 1.79 10.02 -9.16
CA VAL A 54 1.49 11.21 -9.96
C VAL A 54 -0.01 11.40 -10.10
N LYS A 55 -0.49 12.62 -9.79
CA LYS A 55 -1.86 13.03 -10.12
C LYS A 55 -1.97 13.22 -11.62
N THR A 56 -2.85 12.45 -12.25
CA THR A 56 -3.06 12.46 -13.71
C THR A 56 -3.48 13.80 -14.28
N ARG A 57 -4.08 14.69 -13.46
CA ARG A 57 -4.43 16.07 -13.85
C ARG A 57 -3.23 16.91 -14.33
N TYR A 58 -2.01 16.48 -14.01
CA TYR A 58 -0.76 17.13 -14.44
C TYR A 58 -0.20 16.56 -15.75
N LEU A 59 -0.83 15.53 -16.31
CA LEU A 59 -0.42 14.88 -17.55
C LEU A 59 -1.47 15.14 -18.63
N SER A 60 -1.03 15.33 -19.88
CA SER A 60 -1.97 15.33 -21.00
C SER A 60 -2.47 13.90 -21.26
N SER A 61 -3.70 13.75 -21.78
CA SER A 61 -4.28 12.42 -22.06
C SER A 61 -3.35 11.57 -22.94
N GLY A 62 -2.76 12.16 -23.98
CA GLY A 62 -1.85 11.44 -24.88
C GLY A 62 -0.57 10.95 -24.19
N ILE A 63 0.03 11.75 -23.30
CA ILE A 63 1.21 11.32 -22.52
C ILE A 63 0.84 10.21 -21.55
N LEU A 64 -0.28 10.36 -20.83
CA LEU A 64 -0.75 9.36 -19.88
C LEU A 64 -1.02 8.01 -20.56
N GLU A 65 -1.75 8.03 -21.67
CA GLU A 65 -2.06 6.84 -22.47
C GLU A 65 -0.78 6.16 -22.95
N GLN A 66 0.19 6.94 -23.46
CA GLN A 66 1.47 6.43 -23.92
C GLN A 66 2.27 5.77 -22.77
N LEU A 67 2.39 6.44 -21.62
CA LEU A 67 3.11 5.88 -20.46
C LEU A 67 2.50 4.57 -19.98
N ILE A 68 1.18 4.45 -19.97
CA ILE A 68 0.49 3.20 -19.60
C ILE A 68 0.77 2.11 -20.63
N MET A 69 0.65 2.42 -21.93
CA MET A 69 0.91 1.43 -23.00
C MET A 69 2.35 0.92 -23.01
N GLU A 70 3.31 1.78 -22.66
CA GLU A 70 4.73 1.45 -22.56
C GLU A 70 5.09 0.71 -21.26
N GLY A 71 4.16 0.60 -20.31
CA GLY A 71 4.40 -0.01 -19.00
C GLY A 71 5.16 0.89 -18.01
N ASN A 72 5.35 2.16 -18.34
CA ASN A 72 6.02 3.15 -17.48
C ASN A 72 5.10 3.76 -16.41
N ALA A 73 3.78 3.57 -16.56
CA ALA A 73 2.78 4.04 -15.61
C ALA A 73 1.76 2.95 -15.28
N LEU A 74 1.61 2.66 -13.98
CA LEU A 74 0.60 1.74 -13.47
C LEU A 74 -0.66 2.53 -13.09
N PRO A 75 -1.82 2.24 -13.71
CA PRO A 75 -3.04 2.93 -13.36
C PRO A 75 -3.61 2.45 -12.02
N MET A 76 -3.97 3.40 -11.16
CA MET A 76 -4.59 3.08 -9.87
C MET A 76 -6.08 2.83 -10.02
N THR A 77 -6.55 1.72 -9.44
CA THR A 77 -7.98 1.39 -9.39
C THR A 77 -8.76 2.37 -8.53
N PRO A 78 -10.10 2.37 -8.58
CA PRO A 78 -10.92 3.21 -7.70
C PRO A 78 -10.66 2.95 -6.20
N ASP A 79 -10.39 1.70 -5.83
CA ASP A 79 -10.18 1.30 -4.44
C ASP A 79 -8.77 1.69 -3.95
N GLN A 80 -7.75 1.50 -4.79
CA GLN A 80 -6.39 1.99 -4.52
C GLN A 80 -6.38 3.53 -4.44
N THR A 81 -7.13 4.20 -5.32
CA THR A 81 -7.29 5.67 -5.28
C THR A 81 -7.90 6.14 -3.96
N TRP A 82 -8.90 5.42 -3.44
CA TRP A 82 -9.49 5.73 -2.15
C TRP A 82 -8.48 5.58 -1.01
N LEU A 83 -7.73 4.47 -0.98
CA LEU A 83 -6.68 4.25 0.02
C LEU A 83 -5.64 5.38 -0.03
N LEU A 84 -5.15 5.73 -1.22
CA LEU A 84 -4.16 6.79 -1.40
C LEU A 84 -4.68 8.15 -0.93
N ASP A 85 -5.96 8.46 -1.15
CA ASP A 85 -6.58 9.68 -0.65
C ASP A 85 -6.62 9.72 0.89
N GLU A 86 -7.00 8.62 1.54
CA GLU A 86 -6.97 8.50 3.00
C GLU A 86 -5.53 8.60 3.52
N MET A 87 -4.58 7.92 2.88
CA MET A 87 -3.17 7.97 3.23
C MET A 87 -2.60 9.39 3.14
N PHE A 88 -2.97 10.21 2.16
CA PHE A 88 -2.50 11.60 2.10
C PHE A 88 -2.94 12.41 3.33
N VAL A 89 -4.11 12.11 3.88
CA VAL A 89 -4.62 12.75 5.09
C VAL A 89 -3.81 12.33 6.33
N TRP A 90 -3.24 11.13 6.33
CA TRP A 90 -2.56 10.57 7.52
C TRP A 90 -1.03 10.59 7.45
N GLY A 91 -0.52 10.40 6.25
CA GLY A 91 0.72 9.70 6.00
C GLY A 91 1.89 10.59 5.67
N VAL A 92 1.62 11.78 5.13
CA VAL A 92 2.65 12.82 4.92
C VAL A 92 3.28 13.25 6.25
N ARG A 93 2.69 12.88 7.39
CA ARG A 93 3.19 13.21 8.74
C ARG A 93 3.92 12.06 9.44
N HIS A 94 3.87 10.81 8.96
CA HIS A 94 4.42 9.66 9.70
C HIS A 94 5.82 9.24 9.24
N SER A 95 6.02 8.86 7.97
CA SER A 95 7.34 8.51 7.43
C SER A 95 7.30 8.41 5.90
N ASN A 96 8.32 8.97 5.24
CA ASN A 96 8.51 8.79 3.79
C ASN A 96 8.75 7.32 3.44
N GLU A 97 9.45 6.58 4.30
CA GLU A 97 9.74 5.15 4.09
C GLU A 97 8.45 4.33 4.08
N TRP A 98 7.54 4.57 5.02
CA TRP A 98 6.23 3.92 5.04
C TRP A 98 5.45 4.20 3.76
N TYR A 99 5.42 5.47 3.33
CA TYR A 99 4.71 5.84 2.10
C TYR A 99 5.27 5.09 0.89
N SER A 100 6.60 5.04 0.75
CA SER A 100 7.31 4.28 -0.27
C SER A 100 6.99 2.78 -0.23
N GLU A 101 6.98 2.15 0.96
CA GLU A 101 6.59 0.74 1.10
C GLU A 101 5.16 0.49 0.60
N VAL A 102 4.20 1.36 0.95
CA VAL A 102 2.82 1.18 0.49
C VAL A 102 2.69 1.36 -1.03
N LEU A 103 3.43 2.29 -1.63
CA LEU A 103 3.42 2.41 -3.10
C LEU A 103 3.97 1.16 -3.79
N ALA A 104 5.01 0.54 -3.21
CA ALA A 104 5.59 -0.70 -3.73
C ALA A 104 4.60 -1.87 -3.63
N GLU A 105 3.87 -2.01 -2.52
CA GLU A 105 2.82 -3.02 -2.37
C GLU A 105 1.68 -2.83 -3.41
N LEU A 106 1.22 -1.59 -3.60
CA LEU A 106 0.21 -1.28 -4.61
C LEU A 106 0.67 -1.58 -6.04
N ALA A 107 1.97 -1.39 -6.32
CA ALA A 107 2.55 -1.76 -7.61
C ALA A 107 2.61 -3.29 -7.77
N TRP A 108 3.01 -4.01 -6.72
CA TRP A 108 3.05 -5.48 -6.71
C TRP A 108 1.69 -6.10 -7.04
N GLU A 109 0.61 -5.60 -6.43
CA GLU A 109 -0.77 -6.02 -6.73
C GLU A 109 -1.11 -5.89 -8.22
N VAL A 110 -0.65 -4.82 -8.86
CA VAL A 110 -0.86 -4.58 -10.29
C VAL A 110 -0.10 -5.59 -11.16
N TYR A 111 1.12 -5.97 -10.76
CA TYR A 111 1.92 -6.96 -11.48
C TYR A 111 1.41 -8.39 -11.33
N GLU A 112 0.91 -8.77 -10.15
CA GLU A 112 0.34 -10.11 -9.91
C GLU A 112 -1.02 -10.30 -10.60
N HIS A 113 -1.62 -9.23 -11.12
CA HIS A 113 -2.91 -9.24 -11.83
C HIS A 113 -4.08 -9.76 -10.98
N GLU A 114 -3.97 -9.70 -9.65
CA GLU A 114 -5.00 -10.15 -8.73
C GLU A 114 -5.63 -8.95 -8.00
N PRO A 115 -6.97 -8.81 -8.06
CA PRO A 115 -7.65 -7.78 -7.29
C PRO A 115 -7.64 -8.16 -5.83
N VAL A 116 -7.00 -7.32 -5.01
CA VAL A 116 -7.09 -7.41 -3.54
C VAL A 116 -8.32 -6.69 -3.02
N THR A 117 -8.85 -7.17 -1.90
CA THR A 117 -9.96 -6.50 -1.23
C THR A 117 -9.49 -5.21 -0.55
N ARG A 118 -10.41 -4.25 -0.35
CA ARG A 118 -10.09 -3.06 0.46
C ARG A 118 -9.54 -3.40 1.83
N LYS A 119 -10.04 -4.48 2.44
CA LYS A 119 -9.59 -4.94 3.75
C LYS A 119 -8.09 -5.29 3.72
N GLU A 120 -7.68 -6.08 2.73
CA GLU A 120 -6.27 -6.48 2.54
C GLU A 120 -5.39 -5.27 2.25
N MET A 121 -5.77 -4.41 1.30
CA MET A 121 -5.04 -3.17 1.01
C MET A 121 -4.81 -2.32 2.27
N CYS A 122 -5.84 -2.17 3.10
CA CYS A 122 -5.75 -1.41 4.34
C CYS A 122 -4.82 -2.08 5.37
N ARG A 123 -4.89 -3.41 5.48
CA ARG A 123 -4.04 -4.19 6.38
C ARG A 123 -2.58 -4.05 5.99
N GLU A 124 -2.26 -4.32 4.72
CA GLU A 124 -0.87 -4.21 4.23
C GLU A 124 -0.36 -2.77 4.29
N ALA A 125 -1.22 -1.77 4.09
CA ALA A 125 -0.84 -0.36 4.29
C ALA A 125 -0.53 -0.01 5.75
N ILE A 126 -1.21 -0.62 6.74
CA ILE A 126 -1.01 -0.32 8.17
C ILE A 126 0.11 -1.16 8.78
N LYS A 127 0.35 -2.36 8.26
CA LYS A 127 1.32 -3.32 8.78
C LYS A 127 2.75 -2.76 8.97
N PRO A 128 3.33 -1.96 8.06
CA PRO A 128 4.63 -1.37 8.31
C PRO A 128 4.65 -0.40 9.49
N LEU A 129 3.54 0.31 9.76
CA LEU A 129 3.42 1.16 10.94
C LEU A 129 3.46 0.32 12.21
N MET A 130 2.83 -0.85 12.20
CA MET A 130 2.86 -1.79 13.32
C MET A 130 4.27 -2.36 13.54
N ARG A 131 4.99 -2.67 12.45
CA ARG A 131 6.42 -3.03 12.53
C ARG A 131 7.25 -1.93 13.18
N GLY A 132 6.99 -0.67 12.82
CA GLY A 132 7.63 0.52 13.40
C GLY A 132 7.31 0.70 14.88
N ALA A 133 6.04 0.55 15.26
CA ALA A 133 5.60 0.65 16.66
C ALA A 133 6.29 -0.42 17.54
N LEU A 134 6.36 -1.67 17.08
CA LEU A 134 7.10 -2.72 17.78
C LEU A 134 8.58 -2.40 17.92
N HIS A 135 9.21 -1.89 16.85
CA HIS A 135 10.61 -1.48 16.90
C HIS A 135 10.86 -0.38 17.94
N GLN A 136 9.95 0.60 18.06
CA GLN A 136 10.02 1.65 19.08
C GLN A 136 9.88 1.11 20.51
N GLN A 137 9.22 -0.03 20.70
CA GLN A 137 9.15 -0.73 21.98
C GLN A 137 10.39 -1.61 22.25
N GLY A 138 11.42 -1.55 21.41
CA GLY A 138 12.60 -2.41 21.49
C GLY A 138 12.37 -3.84 20.97
N ILE A 139 11.18 -4.14 20.42
CA ILE A 139 10.84 -5.45 19.87
C ILE A 139 11.29 -5.50 18.41
N GLY A 140 12.58 -5.81 18.23
CA GLY A 140 13.27 -5.79 16.95
C GLY A 140 14.11 -7.05 16.69
N GLY A 141 15.37 -6.86 16.29
CA GLY A 141 16.27 -7.94 15.83
C GLY A 141 16.46 -9.06 16.85
N ASP A 142 16.68 -8.71 18.12
CA ASP A 142 16.86 -9.69 19.20
C ASP A 142 15.56 -10.40 19.62
N HIS A 143 14.41 -9.92 19.12
CA HIS A 143 13.07 -10.40 19.44
C HIS A 143 12.30 -10.80 18.17
N ILE A 144 12.99 -11.31 17.14
CA ILE A 144 12.38 -11.58 15.83
C ILE A 144 11.17 -12.52 15.91
N GLU A 145 11.23 -13.55 16.75
CA GLU A 145 10.12 -14.50 16.97
C GLU A 145 8.93 -13.84 17.66
N VAL A 146 9.19 -13.02 18.68
CA VAL A 146 8.15 -12.26 19.40
C VAL A 146 7.51 -11.24 18.46
N LYS A 147 8.31 -10.56 17.64
CA LYS A 147 7.82 -9.62 16.62
C LYS A 147 6.90 -10.33 15.62
N ALA A 148 7.31 -11.50 15.12
CA ALA A 148 6.49 -12.27 14.19
C ALA A 148 5.16 -12.70 14.82
N LEU A 149 5.20 -13.23 16.05
CA LEU A 149 4.00 -13.61 16.80
C LEU A 149 3.03 -12.43 16.98
N LEU A 150 3.52 -11.29 17.46
CA LEU A 150 2.69 -10.10 17.71
C LEU A 150 2.08 -9.54 16.43
N LEU A 151 2.78 -9.62 15.30
CA LEU A 151 2.24 -9.22 14.00
C LEU A 151 1.15 -10.19 13.53
N THR A 152 1.34 -11.50 13.69
CA THR A 152 0.29 -12.49 13.36
C THR A 152 -0.95 -12.30 14.23
N GLU A 153 -0.81 -12.10 15.54
CA GLU A 153 -1.94 -11.80 16.43
C GLU A 153 -2.66 -10.51 16.02
N TRP A 154 -1.89 -9.48 15.64
CA TRP A 154 -2.47 -8.23 15.14
C TRP A 154 -3.22 -8.43 13.82
N GLU A 155 -2.71 -9.22 12.88
CA GLU A 155 -3.40 -9.51 11.61
C GLU A 155 -4.73 -10.24 11.85
N GLU A 156 -4.75 -11.23 12.73
CA GLU A 156 -5.98 -11.94 13.11
C GLU A 156 -7.01 -11.01 13.77
N TRP A 157 -6.56 -10.17 14.70
CA TRP A 157 -7.41 -9.17 15.34
C TRP A 157 -7.90 -8.11 14.35
N PHE A 158 -7.03 -7.66 13.43
CA PHE A 158 -7.39 -6.72 12.38
C PHE A 158 -8.54 -7.28 11.55
N ASP A 159 -8.41 -8.56 11.22
CA ASP A 159 -9.30 -9.26 10.33
C ASP A 159 -10.69 -9.54 10.92
N THR A 160 -10.75 -9.77 12.23
CA THR A 160 -11.96 -10.18 12.95
C THR A 160 -12.66 -8.99 13.61
N GLU A 161 -11.91 -8.01 14.13
CA GLU A 161 -12.45 -6.92 14.93
C GLU A 161 -12.22 -5.56 14.26
N CYS A 162 -10.96 -5.18 14.02
CA CYS A 162 -10.58 -3.82 13.63
C CYS A 162 -11.31 -3.36 12.36
N TRP A 163 -11.28 -4.19 11.31
CA TRP A 163 -11.93 -3.88 10.04
C TRP A 163 -13.42 -3.62 10.20
N SER A 164 -14.11 -4.45 10.99
CA SER A 164 -15.56 -4.34 11.18
C SER A 164 -15.96 -3.03 11.86
N GLN A 165 -15.13 -2.56 12.81
CA GLN A 165 -15.35 -1.35 13.59
C GLN A 165 -14.95 -0.09 12.82
N HIS A 166 -13.92 -0.17 11.96
CA HIS A 166 -13.24 1.00 11.41
C HIS A 166 -13.19 1.08 9.88
N LYS A 167 -13.85 0.20 9.11
CA LYS A 167 -13.91 0.28 7.63
C LYS A 167 -14.33 1.66 7.06
N HIS A 168 -15.08 2.42 7.86
CA HIS A 168 -15.50 3.83 7.74
C HIS A 168 -14.44 4.91 7.94
N ASN A 169 -13.48 4.61 8.80
CA ASN A 169 -12.63 5.57 9.47
C ASN A 169 -11.28 4.91 9.63
N LEU A 170 -10.51 4.99 8.57
CA LEU A 170 -9.23 4.32 8.53
C LEU A 170 -8.33 4.98 9.65
N SER A 171 -8.48 6.26 10.05
CA SER A 171 -7.63 6.87 11.08
C SER A 171 -7.85 6.19 12.43
N GLY A 172 -9.12 5.87 12.71
CA GLY A 172 -9.48 5.03 13.85
C GLY A 172 -8.88 3.64 13.75
N MET A 173 -8.83 3.05 12.55
CA MET A 173 -8.19 1.75 12.30
C MET A 173 -6.70 1.75 12.67
N THR A 174 -5.95 2.77 12.24
CA THR A 174 -4.52 2.91 12.54
C THR A 174 -4.29 3.11 14.04
N ILE A 175 -5.03 4.02 14.68
CA ILE A 175 -4.92 4.29 16.12
C ILE A 175 -5.24 3.03 16.93
N SER A 176 -6.35 2.36 16.63
CA SER A 176 -6.74 1.12 17.32
C SER A 176 -5.72 0.00 17.10
N SER A 177 -5.14 -0.10 15.90
CA SER A 177 -4.08 -1.07 15.58
C SER A 177 -2.81 -0.82 16.39
N GLU A 178 -2.36 0.43 16.46
CA GLU A 178 -1.19 0.82 17.25
C GLU A 178 -1.41 0.55 18.73
N GLN A 179 -2.58 0.94 19.25
CA GLN A 179 -2.93 0.71 20.65
C GLN A 179 -3.00 -0.80 20.98
N TYR A 180 -3.57 -1.61 20.08
CA TYR A 180 -3.62 -3.05 20.23
C TYR A 180 -2.20 -3.63 20.32
N ILE A 181 -1.33 -3.30 19.36
CA ILE A 181 -0.02 -3.94 19.26
C ILE A 181 0.91 -3.52 20.41
N ILE A 182 0.83 -2.26 20.87
CA ILE A 182 1.58 -1.78 22.04
C ILE A 182 1.11 -2.47 23.32
N ASN A 183 -0.19 -2.65 23.51
CA ASN A 183 -0.72 -3.34 24.68
C ASN A 183 -0.32 -4.82 24.70
N ARG A 184 -0.37 -5.50 23.54
CA ARG A 184 0.07 -6.89 23.41
C ARG A 184 1.58 -7.02 23.66
N ALA A 185 2.38 -6.13 23.10
CA ALA A 185 3.82 -6.05 23.35
C ALA A 185 4.14 -5.93 24.84
N ALA A 186 3.52 -4.97 25.54
CA ALA A 186 3.70 -4.77 26.97
C ALA A 186 3.30 -6.01 27.78
N PHE A 187 2.15 -6.61 27.45
CA PHE A 187 1.70 -7.83 28.13
C PHE A 187 2.70 -8.98 27.96
N THR A 188 3.15 -9.24 26.73
CA THR A 188 4.10 -10.32 26.41
C THR A 188 5.44 -10.11 27.12
N LEU A 189 5.98 -8.89 27.15
CA LEU A 189 7.23 -8.60 27.85
C LEU A 189 7.12 -8.75 29.38
N HIS A 190 5.97 -8.38 29.97
CA HIS A 190 5.79 -8.44 31.43
C HIS A 190 5.37 -9.82 31.95
N HIS A 191 4.65 -10.62 31.16
CA HIS A 191 4.04 -11.88 31.61
C HIS A 191 4.56 -13.12 30.89
N GLY A 192 5.26 -12.97 29.77
CA GLY A 192 5.71 -14.08 28.92
C GLY A 192 6.83 -14.94 29.51
N GLY A 193 7.34 -14.65 30.71
CA GLY A 193 8.37 -15.48 31.35
C GLY A 193 9.69 -15.54 30.59
N TYR A 194 9.93 -14.63 29.63
CA TYR A 194 11.22 -14.45 28.98
C TYR A 194 12.18 -13.75 29.95
N SER A 195 12.57 -14.46 31.01
CA SER A 195 13.71 -14.11 31.83
C SER A 195 14.97 -14.32 31.00
N TYR A 196 15.45 -13.28 30.34
CA TYR A 196 16.78 -13.30 29.74
C TYR A 196 17.84 -12.86 30.75
N PRO A 197 19.05 -13.43 30.67
CA PRO A 197 20.14 -13.05 31.55
C PRO A 197 20.47 -11.59 31.29
N MET A 198 20.41 -10.77 32.33
CA MET A 198 21.10 -9.49 32.32
C MET A 198 22.58 -9.80 32.08
N HIS A 199 23.07 -9.53 30.86
CA HIS A 199 24.48 -9.24 30.68
C HIS A 199 24.73 -7.91 31.38
N LEU A 200 25.08 -8.02 32.66
CA LEU A 200 25.78 -6.98 33.40
C LEU A 200 27.20 -6.97 32.85
N ASP A 201 27.63 -5.81 32.36
CA ASP A 201 28.99 -5.50 31.94
C ASP A 201 30.04 -5.84 33.02
#